data_AF-A0A3B9C341-F1
#
_entry.id   AF-A0A3B9C341-F1
#
_cell.length_a   1.000
_cell.length_b   1.000
_cell.length_c   1.000
_cell.angle_alpha   90.00
_cell.angle_beta   90.00
_cell.angle_gamma   90.00
#
_symmetry.space_group_name_H-M   'P 1'
#
loop_
_entity.id
_entity.type
_entity.pdbx_description
1 polymer ?
#
loop_
_entity_poly.entity_id
_entity_poly.type
_entity_poly.pdbx_seq_one_letter_code
_entity_poly.pdbx_strand_id
1 'polypeptide(L)'
;FFIEELNKGSITLEQINQITQNEDAYYKKLIEMRQIYFNSDLRKTYDKELIHESSRYVTKMNELHNSADAVRFKCVESFNSTELYYVLVYGSVDLYTSSFLGCYNRLMTRIKPKSGYEFLQSVGKDKFRTFLRLCANYNTIGSFLGTMKDSSKNDLMSEFVSNLDNTREGDLEGATDVANSFGSITDSNLMKNIVETIRLNREEDSMQNNVKGFKIYDILYAMLTYSSDSLTKKLGIPPITIMPYNQLINDSGEVVQQVFFYGDTDGKGVFNSFVNGFGAPNWKVKRSENWVTISSIKGKPVVIYCNVPHDEPNDEMAQNALQGFLDSSDIAPTVIIHRGHSYHLSTTLDHINYRHKVVILGACGAYQNLSAVLSQSEDAHIVSTKQIGVGKINGPIIRVFNQRLLEGKDINWVEMWAELSKQFSSGEMKQLFDDYVPPFKNMGALFLKAYRRSGIANEAME
;
A
#
# COMPACT_ATOMS: atom_id res chain seq x y z
N PHE A 1 -6.09 5.63 -31.54
CA PHE A 1 -5.32 4.40 -31.22
C PHE A 1 -4.97 3.57 -32.46
N PHE A 2 -5.88 3.32 -33.41
CA PHE A 2 -5.63 2.37 -34.53
C PHE A 2 -5.13 2.98 -35.85
N ILE A 3 -4.65 4.24 -35.85
CA ILE A 3 -4.28 4.96 -37.09
C ILE A 3 -3.12 4.29 -37.82
N GLU A 4 -2.11 3.81 -37.09
CA GLU A 4 -0.96 3.11 -37.69
C GLU A 4 -1.37 1.82 -38.41
N GLU A 5 -2.24 1.02 -37.79
CA GLU A 5 -2.75 -0.21 -38.40
C GLU A 5 -3.63 0.09 -39.62
N LEU A 6 -4.44 1.15 -39.55
CA LEU A 6 -5.25 1.59 -40.68
C LEU A 6 -4.37 2.02 -41.85
N ASN A 7 -3.30 2.78 -41.59
CA ASN A 7 -2.34 3.21 -42.60
C ASN A 7 -1.55 2.05 -43.21
N LYS A 8 -1.25 1.01 -42.42
CA LYS A 8 -0.61 -0.24 -42.87
C LYS A 8 -1.56 -1.16 -43.63
N GLY A 9 -2.86 -0.88 -43.62
CA GLY A 9 -3.90 -1.74 -44.21
C GLY A 9 -4.14 -3.06 -43.45
N SER A 10 -3.63 -3.19 -42.22
CA SER A 10 -3.83 -4.38 -41.37
C SER A 10 -5.19 -4.39 -40.67
N ILE A 11 -5.90 -3.26 -40.66
CA ILE A 11 -7.27 -3.13 -40.15
C ILE A 11 -8.08 -2.16 -41.03
N THR A 12 -9.37 -2.43 -41.22
CA THR A 12 -10.28 -1.53 -41.94
C THR A 12 -11.04 -0.61 -40.99
N LEU A 13 -11.58 0.50 -41.52
CA LEU A 13 -12.42 1.40 -40.73
C LEU A 13 -13.68 0.70 -40.18
N GLU A 14 -14.26 -0.24 -40.95
CA GLU A 14 -15.41 -1.04 -40.52
C GLU A 14 -15.04 -1.93 -39.33
N GLN A 15 -13.88 -2.59 -39.37
CA GLN A 15 -13.37 -3.40 -38.26
C GLN A 15 -13.08 -2.55 -37.02
N ILE A 16 -12.50 -1.35 -37.21
CA ILE A 16 -12.30 -0.40 -36.10
C ILE A 16 -13.64 -0.06 -35.45
N ASN A 17 -14.65 0.30 -36.24
CA ASN A 17 -15.97 0.64 -35.73
C ASN A 17 -16.57 -0.51 -34.91
N GLN A 18 -16.51 -1.75 -35.42
CA GLN A 18 -16.98 -2.94 -34.70
C GLN A 18 -16.24 -3.16 -33.38
N ILE A 19 -14.91 -3.00 -33.37
CA ILE A 19 -14.08 -3.14 -32.17
C ILE A 19 -14.45 -2.07 -31.14
N THR A 20 -14.56 -0.80 -31.55
CA THR A 20 -14.85 0.32 -30.65
C THR A 20 -16.28 0.33 -30.10
N GLN A 21 -17.21 -0.40 -30.72
CA GLN A 21 -18.59 -0.56 -30.23
C GLN A 21 -18.73 -1.64 -29.15
N ASN A 22 -17.69 -2.47 -28.93
CA ASN A 22 -17.70 -3.51 -27.92
C ASN A 22 -16.55 -3.30 -26.94
N GLU A 23 -16.90 -3.03 -25.68
CA GLU A 23 -15.96 -2.75 -24.59
C GLU A 23 -14.82 -3.79 -24.48
N ASP A 24 -15.17 -5.08 -24.50
CA ASP A 24 -14.21 -6.16 -24.38
C ASP A 24 -13.34 -6.29 -25.63
N ALA A 25 -13.93 -6.13 -26.82
CA ALA A 25 -13.17 -6.18 -28.07
C ALA A 25 -12.17 -5.02 -28.15
N TYR A 26 -12.58 -3.83 -27.74
CA TYR A 26 -11.73 -2.65 -27.67
C TYR A 26 -10.56 -2.86 -26.71
N TYR A 27 -10.84 -3.30 -25.48
CA TYR A 27 -9.82 -3.57 -24.47
C TYR A 27 -8.80 -4.63 -24.95
N LYS A 28 -9.28 -5.74 -25.51
CA LYS A 28 -8.42 -6.81 -26.05
C LYS A 28 -7.55 -6.30 -27.19
N LYS A 29 -8.10 -5.48 -28.08
CA LYS A 29 -7.34 -4.88 -29.17
C LYS A 29 -6.29 -3.90 -28.67
N LEU A 30 -6.57 -3.11 -27.63
CA LEU A 30 -5.58 -2.23 -27.01
C LEU A 30 -4.40 -3.01 -26.42
N ILE A 31 -4.62 -4.14 -25.77
CA ILE A 31 -3.55 -5.02 -25.28
C ILE A 31 -2.68 -5.52 -26.43
N GLU A 32 -3.30 -6.01 -27.51
CA GLU A 32 -2.59 -6.46 -28.70
C GLU A 32 -1.71 -5.34 -29.27
N MET A 33 -2.28 -4.14 -29.46
CA MET A 33 -1.53 -2.98 -29.95
C MET A 33 -0.41 -2.60 -29.01
N ARG A 34 -0.64 -2.66 -27.71
CA ARG A 34 0.38 -2.33 -26.70
C ARG A 34 1.57 -3.28 -26.75
N GLN A 35 1.35 -4.56 -27.06
CA GLN A 35 2.41 -5.56 -27.26
C GLN A 35 3.17 -5.32 -28.57
N ILE A 36 2.48 -5.00 -29.66
CA ILE A 36 3.12 -4.69 -30.96
C ILE A 36 3.99 -3.43 -30.85
N TYR A 37 3.48 -2.38 -30.20
CA TYR A 37 4.13 -1.07 -30.07
C TYR A 37 4.97 -0.94 -28.80
N PHE A 38 5.45 -2.05 -28.23
CA PHE A 38 6.14 -2.08 -26.94
C PHE A 38 7.41 -1.21 -26.88
N ASN A 39 8.09 -1.00 -28.01
CA ASN A 39 9.33 -0.22 -28.11
C ASN A 39 9.16 1.14 -28.82
N SER A 40 7.92 1.59 -29.09
CA SER A 40 7.68 2.88 -29.73
C SER A 40 7.14 3.92 -28.75
N ASP A 41 7.15 5.19 -29.16
CA ASP A 41 6.60 6.29 -28.37
C ASP A 41 5.09 6.17 -28.13
N LEU A 42 4.39 5.39 -28.96
CA LEU A 42 2.96 5.11 -28.79
C LEU A 42 2.66 4.30 -27.52
N ARG A 43 3.66 3.63 -26.94
CA ARG A 43 3.55 2.90 -25.66
C ARG A 43 2.84 3.73 -24.60
N LYS A 44 3.27 4.98 -24.39
CA LYS A 44 2.71 5.85 -23.33
C LYS A 44 1.23 6.15 -23.55
N THR A 45 0.82 6.30 -24.81
CA THR A 45 -0.57 6.55 -25.20
C THR A 45 -1.44 5.33 -24.90
N TYR A 46 -0.97 4.14 -25.25
CA TYR A 46 -1.67 2.89 -24.90
C TYR A 46 -1.67 2.61 -23.39
N ASP A 47 -0.59 2.91 -22.67
CA ASP A 47 -0.53 2.76 -21.20
C ASP A 47 -1.65 3.59 -20.54
N LYS A 48 -1.81 4.87 -20.94
CA LYS A 48 -2.86 5.74 -20.41
C LYS A 48 -4.27 5.20 -20.67
N GLU A 49 -4.52 4.73 -21.89
CA GLU A 49 -5.82 4.16 -22.25
C GLU A 49 -6.09 2.85 -21.51
N LEU A 50 -5.08 1.99 -21.36
CA LEU A 50 -5.20 0.74 -20.61
C LEU A 50 -5.45 0.97 -19.13
N ILE A 51 -4.91 2.04 -18.53
CA ILE A 51 -5.27 2.45 -17.16
C ILE A 51 -6.77 2.76 -17.08
N HIS A 52 -7.27 3.60 -18.00
CA HIS A 52 -8.68 3.97 -18.05
C HIS A 52 -9.59 2.75 -18.23
N GLU A 53 -9.34 1.93 -19.25
CA GLU A 53 -10.15 0.76 -19.54
C GLU A 53 -10.07 -0.31 -18.44
N SER A 54 -8.90 -0.51 -17.84
CA SER A 54 -8.74 -1.45 -16.71
C SER A 54 -9.51 -0.96 -15.48
N SER A 55 -9.49 0.35 -15.19
CA SER A 55 -10.26 0.93 -14.09
C SER A 55 -11.76 0.64 -14.23
N ARG A 56 -12.33 0.64 -15.44
CA ARG A 56 -13.73 0.23 -15.65
C ARG A 56 -14.02 -1.19 -15.13
N TYR A 57 -13.16 -2.16 -15.44
CA TYR A 57 -13.34 -3.54 -14.95
C TYR A 57 -13.16 -3.62 -13.43
N VAL A 58 -12.17 -2.91 -12.90
CA VAL A 58 -11.93 -2.83 -11.45
C VAL A 58 -13.11 -2.23 -10.71
N THR A 59 -13.66 -1.11 -11.19
CA THR A 59 -14.85 -0.45 -10.63
C THR A 59 -16.05 -1.38 -10.64
N LYS A 60 -16.36 -2.05 -11.76
CA LYS A 60 -17.44 -3.04 -11.84
C LYS A 60 -17.28 -4.15 -10.78
N MET A 61 -16.06 -4.66 -10.56
CA MET A 61 -15.79 -5.67 -9.54
C MET A 61 -15.85 -5.12 -8.10
N ASN A 62 -15.45 -3.88 -7.90
CA ASN A 62 -15.44 -3.19 -6.61
C ASN A 62 -16.85 -2.84 -6.14
N GLU A 63 -17.71 -2.33 -7.03
CA GLU A 63 -19.13 -2.06 -6.74
C GLU A 63 -19.87 -3.34 -6.30
N LEU A 64 -19.45 -4.48 -6.86
CA LEU A 64 -19.98 -5.80 -6.54
C LEU A 64 -19.24 -6.52 -5.40
N HIS A 65 -18.51 -5.80 -4.53
CA HIS A 65 -17.69 -6.43 -3.48
C HIS A 65 -18.48 -7.27 -2.46
N ASN A 66 -19.77 -6.98 -2.28
CA ASN A 66 -20.70 -7.76 -1.43
C ASN A 66 -21.43 -8.88 -2.19
N SER A 67 -21.24 -8.99 -3.50
CA SER A 67 -21.87 -10.02 -4.33
C SER A 67 -21.04 -11.31 -4.39
N ALA A 68 -21.70 -12.42 -4.67
CA ALA A 68 -21.03 -13.69 -4.93
C ALA A 68 -20.10 -13.63 -6.15
N ASP A 69 -19.02 -14.42 -6.12
CA ASP A 69 -17.99 -14.46 -7.16
C ASP A 69 -18.52 -14.58 -8.60
N ALA A 70 -19.54 -15.41 -8.81
CA ALA A 70 -20.12 -15.64 -10.14
C ALA A 70 -20.77 -14.38 -10.73
N VAL A 71 -21.27 -13.49 -9.88
CA VAL A 71 -21.84 -12.19 -10.27
C VAL A 71 -20.72 -11.17 -10.38
N ARG A 72 -19.90 -11.05 -9.33
CA ARG A 72 -18.84 -10.05 -9.20
C ARG A 72 -17.82 -10.08 -10.33
N PHE A 73 -17.33 -11.26 -10.69
CA PHE A 73 -16.27 -11.41 -11.70
C PHE A 73 -16.80 -11.71 -13.10
N LYS A 74 -18.11 -11.57 -13.32
CA LYS A 74 -18.73 -11.84 -14.62
C LYS A 74 -18.11 -11.01 -15.74
N CYS A 75 -17.73 -9.76 -15.44
CA CYS A 75 -17.12 -8.83 -16.40
C CYS A 75 -15.72 -9.23 -16.90
N VAL A 76 -15.04 -10.17 -16.22
CA VAL A 76 -13.72 -10.68 -16.62
C VAL A 76 -13.73 -12.19 -16.86
N GLU A 77 -14.90 -12.83 -16.85
CA GLU A 77 -15.00 -14.29 -16.95
C GLU A 77 -14.58 -14.81 -18.34
N SER A 78 -14.80 -14.01 -19.39
CA SER A 78 -14.38 -14.35 -20.76
C SER A 78 -12.89 -14.10 -21.02
N PHE A 79 -12.16 -13.54 -20.04
CA PHE A 79 -10.79 -13.07 -20.27
C PHE A 79 -9.79 -14.22 -20.26
N ASN A 80 -8.73 -14.13 -21.06
CA ASN A 80 -7.58 -15.02 -20.97
C ASN A 80 -6.55 -14.54 -19.91
N SER A 81 -5.44 -15.27 -19.75
CA SER A 81 -4.41 -14.93 -18.76
C SER A 81 -3.74 -13.59 -19.04
N THR A 82 -3.48 -13.24 -20.30
CA THR A 82 -2.93 -11.93 -20.67
C THR A 82 -3.91 -10.81 -20.30
N GLU A 83 -5.17 -10.93 -20.66
CA GLU A 83 -6.19 -9.91 -20.41
C GLU A 83 -6.38 -9.66 -18.90
N LEU A 84 -6.43 -10.73 -18.09
CA LEU A 84 -6.48 -10.62 -16.63
C LEU A 84 -5.21 -10.00 -16.04
N TYR A 85 -4.03 -10.35 -16.57
CA TYR A 85 -2.77 -9.76 -16.14
C TYR A 85 -2.75 -8.25 -16.37
N TYR A 86 -3.23 -7.79 -17.53
CA TYR A 86 -3.32 -6.36 -17.84
C TYR A 86 -4.34 -5.65 -16.95
N VAL A 87 -5.48 -6.28 -16.60
CA VAL A 87 -6.43 -5.73 -15.61
C VAL A 87 -5.73 -5.51 -14.26
N LEU A 88 -4.94 -6.48 -13.81
CA LEU A 88 -4.23 -6.40 -12.53
C LEU A 88 -3.18 -5.28 -12.50
N VAL A 89 -2.33 -5.17 -13.53
CA VAL A 89 -1.21 -4.21 -13.51
C VAL A 89 -1.65 -2.78 -13.84
N TYR A 90 -2.58 -2.59 -14.79
CA TYR A 90 -3.06 -1.25 -15.18
C TYR A 90 -4.23 -0.76 -14.31
N GLY A 91 -5.01 -1.65 -13.70
CA GLY A 91 -6.06 -1.30 -12.73
C GLY A 91 -5.57 -1.17 -11.28
N SER A 92 -4.25 -1.24 -11.06
CA SER A 92 -3.67 -1.44 -9.73
C SER A 92 -3.97 -0.35 -8.69
N VAL A 93 -4.28 0.87 -9.13
CA VAL A 93 -4.58 2.01 -8.25
C VAL A 93 -5.89 1.82 -7.48
N ASP A 94 -6.90 1.25 -8.12
CA ASP A 94 -8.27 1.19 -7.58
C ASP A 94 -8.63 -0.21 -7.04
N LEU A 95 -7.72 -1.19 -7.11
CA LEU A 95 -8.05 -2.58 -6.75
C LEU A 95 -8.34 -2.74 -5.26
N TYR A 96 -9.54 -3.19 -4.92
CA TYR A 96 -9.80 -3.74 -3.59
C TYR A 96 -9.05 -5.07 -3.44
N THR A 97 -8.63 -5.41 -2.20
CA THR A 97 -7.98 -6.69 -1.89
C THR A 97 -8.75 -7.88 -2.47
N SER A 98 -10.08 -7.90 -2.31
CA SER A 98 -10.92 -8.98 -2.81
C SER A 98 -11.03 -9.01 -4.34
N SER A 99 -10.96 -7.86 -5.01
CA SER A 99 -10.92 -7.78 -6.49
C SER A 99 -9.60 -8.28 -7.03
N PHE A 100 -8.47 -7.89 -6.41
CA PHE A 100 -7.14 -8.40 -6.76
C PHE A 100 -7.08 -9.91 -6.60
N LEU A 101 -7.46 -10.45 -5.43
CA LEU A 101 -7.39 -11.89 -5.16
C LEU A 101 -8.27 -12.70 -6.12
N GLY A 102 -9.47 -12.22 -6.43
CA GLY A 102 -10.37 -12.91 -7.36
C GLY A 102 -9.87 -12.91 -8.81
N CYS A 103 -9.22 -11.83 -9.25
CA CYS A 103 -8.55 -11.77 -10.56
C CYS A 103 -7.26 -12.61 -10.58
N TYR A 104 -6.46 -12.54 -9.52
CA TYR A 104 -5.23 -13.32 -9.37
C TYR A 104 -5.51 -14.83 -9.43
N ASN A 105 -6.50 -15.32 -8.69
CA ASN A 105 -6.87 -16.74 -8.70
C ASN A 105 -7.31 -17.21 -10.10
N ARG A 106 -8.05 -16.36 -10.83
CA ARG A 106 -8.45 -16.60 -12.22
C ARG A 106 -7.26 -16.60 -13.17
N LEU A 107 -6.31 -15.68 -12.98
CA LEU A 107 -5.05 -15.64 -13.72
C LEU A 107 -4.26 -16.93 -13.50
N MET A 108 -4.03 -17.31 -12.23
CA MET A 108 -3.29 -18.53 -11.87
C MET A 108 -3.92 -19.81 -12.41
N THR A 109 -5.24 -19.82 -12.59
CA THR A 109 -5.95 -20.93 -13.23
C THR A 109 -5.70 -20.93 -14.75
N ARG A 110 -5.75 -19.76 -15.40
CA ARG A 110 -5.62 -19.61 -16.86
C ARG A 110 -4.19 -19.66 -17.39
N ILE A 111 -3.17 -19.47 -16.55
CA ILE A 111 -1.77 -19.66 -17.00
C ILE A 111 -1.40 -21.13 -17.18
N LYS A 112 -2.10 -22.06 -16.50
CA LYS A 112 -1.79 -23.48 -16.58
C LYS A 112 -1.96 -24.00 -18.02
N PRO A 113 -1.06 -24.89 -18.49
CA PRO A 113 -0.01 -25.58 -17.74
C PRO A 113 1.32 -24.81 -17.62
N LYS A 114 1.42 -23.57 -18.12
CA LYS A 114 2.65 -22.77 -18.02
C LYS A 114 2.96 -22.43 -16.56
N SER A 115 4.24 -22.41 -16.22
CA SER A 115 4.74 -21.76 -15.02
C SER A 115 4.54 -20.24 -15.09
N GLY A 116 4.58 -19.56 -13.95
CA GLY A 116 4.55 -18.10 -13.90
C GLY A 116 5.71 -17.47 -14.69
N TYR A 117 6.87 -18.12 -14.75
CA TYR A 117 8.03 -17.63 -15.49
C TYR A 117 7.78 -17.66 -17.01
N GLU A 118 7.29 -18.79 -17.53
CA GLU A 118 6.93 -18.94 -18.94
C GLU A 118 5.78 -18.02 -19.33
N PHE A 119 4.82 -17.81 -18.43
CA PHE A 119 3.75 -16.84 -18.64
C PHE A 119 4.31 -15.41 -18.80
N LEU A 120 5.14 -14.96 -17.86
CA LEU A 120 5.76 -13.64 -17.94
C LEU A 120 6.61 -13.48 -19.21
N GLN A 121 7.35 -14.51 -19.62
CA GLN A 121 8.04 -14.50 -20.91
C GLN A 121 7.08 -14.34 -22.10
N SER A 122 5.92 -15.01 -22.07
CA SER A 122 4.94 -14.92 -23.17
C SER A 122 4.28 -13.55 -23.32
N VAL A 123 4.31 -12.70 -22.29
CA VAL A 123 3.86 -11.29 -22.34
C VAL A 123 5.04 -10.32 -22.45
N GLY A 124 6.24 -10.80 -22.81
CA GLY A 124 7.45 -10.00 -22.96
C GLY A 124 7.97 -9.38 -21.66
N LYS A 125 7.57 -9.93 -20.51
CA LYS A 125 7.79 -9.38 -19.16
C LYS A 125 7.30 -7.91 -19.03
N ASP A 126 6.32 -7.47 -19.84
CA ASP A 126 5.73 -6.13 -19.66
C ASP A 126 5.14 -6.01 -18.25
N LYS A 127 5.42 -4.92 -17.53
CA LYS A 127 4.93 -4.64 -16.18
C LYS A 127 5.22 -5.74 -15.11
N PHE A 128 6.19 -6.63 -15.33
CA PHE A 128 6.42 -7.75 -14.42
C PHE A 128 6.81 -7.32 -13.00
N ARG A 129 7.52 -6.18 -12.84
CA ARG A 129 7.84 -5.61 -11.52
C ARG A 129 6.58 -5.17 -10.80
N THR A 130 5.70 -4.44 -11.48
CA THR A 130 4.39 -4.04 -10.96
C THR A 130 3.60 -5.27 -10.52
N PHE A 131 3.58 -6.33 -11.33
CA PHE A 131 2.89 -7.57 -10.98
C PHE A 131 3.50 -8.26 -9.75
N LEU A 132 4.83 -8.39 -9.66
CA LEU A 132 5.51 -9.00 -8.51
C LEU A 132 5.32 -8.17 -7.23
N ARG A 133 5.34 -6.83 -7.33
CA ARG A 133 4.95 -5.94 -6.25
C ARG A 133 3.54 -6.20 -5.79
N LEU A 134 2.56 -6.23 -6.71
CA LEU A 134 1.17 -6.49 -6.34
C LEU A 134 1.05 -7.86 -5.66
N CYS A 135 1.73 -8.87 -6.19
CA CYS A 135 1.81 -10.17 -5.55
C CYS A 135 2.39 -10.07 -4.13
N ALA A 136 3.41 -9.25 -3.89
CA ALA A 136 4.00 -9.08 -2.56
C ALA A 136 3.09 -8.29 -1.61
N ASN A 137 2.45 -7.22 -2.08
CA ASN A 137 1.52 -6.37 -1.34
C ASN A 137 0.27 -7.14 -0.91
N TYR A 138 -0.21 -8.03 -1.78
CA TYR A 138 -1.37 -8.89 -1.51
C TYR A 138 -0.94 -10.32 -1.13
N ASN A 139 0.21 -10.53 -0.48
CA ASN A 139 0.71 -11.82 0.06
C ASN A 139 0.53 -13.06 -0.85
N THR A 140 0.62 -12.88 -2.17
CA THR A 140 0.46 -13.93 -3.19
C THR A 140 1.77 -14.26 -3.89
N ILE A 141 2.85 -13.50 -3.67
CA ILE A 141 4.17 -13.71 -4.29
C ILE A 141 4.71 -15.13 -4.09
N GLY A 142 4.56 -15.71 -2.90
CA GLY A 142 4.98 -17.09 -2.62
C GLY A 142 4.24 -18.11 -3.49
N SER A 143 2.93 -17.94 -3.67
CA SER A 143 2.13 -18.83 -4.53
C SER A 143 2.48 -18.68 -6.02
N PHE A 144 2.81 -17.47 -6.46
CA PHE A 144 3.23 -17.21 -7.84
C PHE A 144 4.61 -17.82 -8.11
N LEU A 145 5.60 -17.52 -7.27
CA LEU A 145 6.95 -18.07 -7.37
C LEU A 145 6.95 -19.60 -7.21
N GLY A 146 6.03 -20.14 -6.40
CA GLY A 146 5.83 -21.58 -6.23
C GLY A 146 5.46 -22.35 -7.50
N THR A 147 5.05 -21.65 -8.57
CA THR A 147 4.81 -22.28 -9.88
C THR A 147 6.08 -22.56 -10.69
N MET A 148 7.24 -22.09 -10.22
CA MET A 148 8.50 -22.09 -10.96
C MET A 148 9.54 -23.02 -10.32
N LYS A 149 10.51 -23.47 -11.12
CA LYS A 149 11.74 -24.10 -10.61
C LYS A 149 12.66 -23.05 -9.98
N ASP A 150 13.54 -23.47 -9.08
CA ASP A 150 14.39 -22.54 -8.33
C ASP A 150 15.32 -21.71 -9.21
N SER A 151 15.82 -22.25 -10.33
CA SER A 151 16.60 -21.48 -11.30
C SER A 151 15.77 -20.31 -11.86
N SER A 152 14.54 -20.56 -12.31
CA SER A 152 13.65 -19.53 -12.86
C SER A 152 13.20 -18.53 -11.80
N LYS A 153 13.02 -18.94 -10.53
CA LYS A 153 12.77 -18.01 -9.42
C LYS A 153 13.95 -17.07 -9.23
N ASN A 154 15.17 -17.61 -9.19
CA ASN A 154 16.39 -16.83 -9.02
C ASN A 154 16.61 -15.86 -10.18
N ASP A 155 16.43 -16.32 -11.42
CA ASP A 155 16.54 -15.47 -12.61
C ASP A 155 15.52 -14.32 -12.56
N LEU A 156 14.25 -14.63 -12.30
CA LEU A 156 13.19 -13.64 -12.21
C LEU A 156 13.43 -12.63 -11.09
N MET A 157 13.85 -13.10 -9.91
CA MET A 157 14.09 -12.21 -8.78
C MET A 157 15.36 -11.38 -8.94
N SER A 158 16.38 -11.90 -9.63
CA SER A 158 17.57 -11.13 -10.02
C SER A 158 17.18 -10.02 -10.99
N GLU A 159 16.38 -10.32 -12.01
CA GLU A 159 15.83 -9.29 -12.89
C GLU A 159 14.96 -8.29 -12.12
N PHE A 160 14.11 -8.76 -11.20
CA PHE A 160 13.26 -7.93 -10.35
C PHE A 160 14.03 -6.97 -9.43
N VAL A 161 15.31 -7.22 -9.16
CA VAL A 161 16.13 -6.29 -8.37
C VAL A 161 17.23 -5.59 -9.15
N SER A 162 17.43 -5.87 -10.44
CA SER A 162 18.43 -5.17 -11.28
C SER A 162 17.83 -4.04 -12.12
N ASN A 163 18.66 -3.14 -12.65
CA ASN A 163 18.28 -1.98 -13.48
C ASN A 163 17.21 -1.06 -12.87
N LEU A 164 17.26 -0.82 -11.56
CA LEU A 164 16.27 -0.01 -10.82
C LEU A 164 16.43 1.50 -11.05
N ASP A 165 17.57 1.92 -11.55
CA ASP A 165 17.94 3.29 -11.90
C ASP A 165 17.56 3.67 -13.33
N ASN A 166 17.41 2.66 -14.20
CA ASN A 166 17.09 2.74 -15.62
C ASN A 166 15.76 2.03 -15.96
N THR A 167 14.72 2.28 -15.16
CA THR A 167 13.38 1.76 -15.46
C THR A 167 12.73 2.58 -16.58
N ARG A 168 12.00 1.91 -17.49
CA ARG A 168 11.19 2.60 -18.51
C ARG A 168 9.99 3.37 -17.91
N GLU A 169 9.84 3.33 -16.59
CA GLU A 169 8.81 4.01 -15.81
C GLU A 169 9.36 5.30 -15.17
N GLY A 170 10.66 5.60 -15.34
CA GLY A 170 11.26 6.89 -14.99
C GLY A 170 11.46 7.14 -13.49
N ASP A 171 10.64 6.51 -12.65
CA ASP A 171 10.50 6.87 -11.24
C ASP A 171 11.17 5.87 -10.29
N LEU A 172 11.38 6.35 -9.05
CA LEU A 172 11.76 5.55 -7.88
C LEU A 172 10.75 4.47 -7.50
N GLU A 173 9.62 4.40 -8.22
CA GLU A 173 8.59 3.39 -8.05
C GLU A 173 9.21 1.99 -8.09
N GLY A 174 10.05 1.69 -9.08
CA GLY A 174 10.70 0.38 -9.19
C GLY A 174 11.54 -0.01 -7.97
N ALA A 175 12.30 0.92 -7.39
CA ALA A 175 13.11 0.63 -6.21
C ALA A 175 12.28 0.54 -4.92
N THR A 176 11.25 1.37 -4.81
CA THR A 176 10.29 1.36 -3.69
C THR A 176 9.47 0.06 -3.68
N ASP A 177 9.05 -0.39 -4.87
CA ASP A 177 8.33 -1.64 -5.11
C ASP A 177 9.14 -2.86 -4.72
N VAL A 178 10.43 -2.86 -5.06
CA VAL A 178 11.38 -3.89 -4.66
C VAL A 178 11.56 -3.90 -3.14
N ALA A 179 11.81 -2.74 -2.52
CA ALA A 179 11.95 -2.61 -1.08
C ALA A 179 10.72 -3.14 -0.33
N ASN A 180 9.52 -2.79 -0.80
CA ASN A 180 8.25 -3.26 -0.24
C ASN A 180 8.08 -4.78 -0.33
N SER A 181 8.66 -5.39 -1.35
CA SER A 181 8.49 -6.82 -1.62
C SER A 181 9.36 -7.70 -0.71
N PHE A 182 10.47 -7.19 -0.17
CA PHE A 182 11.40 -7.97 0.67
C PHE A 182 10.74 -8.61 1.89
N GLY A 183 9.83 -7.88 2.54
CA GLY A 183 9.12 -8.38 3.72
C GLY A 183 8.14 -9.53 3.43
N SER A 184 7.84 -9.81 2.15
CA SER A 184 6.98 -10.92 1.72
C SER A 184 7.78 -12.14 1.23
N ILE A 185 9.11 -12.06 1.20
CA ILE A 185 9.98 -13.16 0.75
C ILE A 185 10.49 -13.93 1.97
N THR A 186 10.00 -15.16 2.14
CA THR A 186 10.35 -16.01 3.29
C THR A 186 11.42 -17.06 2.97
N ASP A 187 11.72 -17.29 1.69
CA ASP A 187 12.76 -18.22 1.24
C ASP A 187 14.15 -17.59 1.48
N SER A 188 14.91 -18.18 2.38
CA SER A 188 16.22 -17.68 2.80
C SER A 188 17.31 -17.82 1.72
N ASN A 189 17.20 -18.82 0.83
CA ASN A 189 18.15 -18.97 -0.27
C ASN A 189 17.86 -17.95 -1.37
N LEU A 190 16.58 -17.74 -1.69
CA LEU A 190 16.17 -16.69 -2.62
C LEU A 190 16.57 -15.31 -2.11
N MET A 191 16.38 -15.03 -0.82
CA MET A 191 16.80 -13.78 -0.20
C MET A 191 18.31 -13.57 -0.29
N LYS A 192 19.13 -14.60 -0.07
CA LYS A 192 20.60 -14.50 -0.25
C LYS A 192 20.98 -14.13 -1.67
N ASN A 193 20.33 -14.72 -2.67
CA ASN A 193 20.57 -14.40 -4.09
C ASN A 193 20.17 -12.96 -4.42
N ILE A 194 19.06 -12.48 -3.86
CA ILE A 194 18.62 -11.07 -4.00
C ILE A 194 19.65 -10.12 -3.39
N VAL A 195 20.10 -10.38 -2.16
CA VAL A 195 21.14 -9.57 -1.48
C VAL A 195 22.42 -9.52 -2.30
N GLU A 196 22.86 -10.66 -2.83
CA GLU A 196 24.06 -10.75 -3.66
C GLU A 196 23.90 -9.98 -4.97
N THR A 197 22.75 -10.08 -5.64
CA THR A 197 22.46 -9.33 -6.87
C THR A 197 22.49 -7.82 -6.60
N ILE A 198 21.90 -7.35 -5.50
CA ILE A 198 21.94 -5.95 -5.08
C ILE A 198 23.37 -5.49 -4.81
N ARG A 199 24.19 -6.33 -4.15
CA ARG A 199 25.61 -6.05 -3.90
C ARG A 199 26.39 -5.87 -5.20
N LEU A 200 26.18 -6.76 -6.18
CA LEU A 200 26.85 -6.71 -7.47
C LEU A 200 26.46 -5.46 -8.27
N ASN A 201 25.16 -5.13 -8.36
CA ASN A 201 24.72 -3.89 -9.04
C ASN A 201 25.31 -2.64 -8.36
N ARG A 202 25.36 -2.61 -7.03
CA ARG A 202 25.99 -1.52 -6.27
C ARG A 202 27.47 -1.32 -6.62
N GLU A 203 28.21 -2.42 -6.75
CA GLU A 203 29.63 -2.39 -7.11
C GLU A 203 29.82 -1.95 -8.56
N GLU A 204 29.00 -2.45 -9.48
CA GLU A 204 29.00 -2.05 -10.88
C GLU A 204 28.72 -0.55 -11.04
N ASP A 205 27.68 -0.02 -10.39
CA ASP A 205 27.34 1.40 -10.44
C ASP A 205 28.45 2.28 -9.84
N SER A 206 29.12 1.80 -8.79
CA SER A 206 30.30 2.47 -8.25
C SER A 206 31.45 2.52 -9.25
N MET A 207 31.69 1.45 -10.01
CA MET A 207 32.76 1.41 -11.03
C MET A 207 32.42 2.26 -12.25
N GLN A 208 31.13 2.35 -12.61
CA GLN A 208 30.63 3.11 -13.75
C GLN A 208 30.37 4.59 -13.43
N ASN A 209 30.56 5.03 -12.19
CA ASN A 209 30.19 6.36 -11.69
C ASN A 209 28.69 6.68 -11.87
N ASN A 210 27.83 5.66 -11.84
CA ASN A 210 26.38 5.83 -11.85
C ASN A 210 25.89 6.19 -10.45
N VAL A 211 25.87 7.49 -10.15
CA VAL A 211 25.51 8.00 -8.81
C VAL A 211 24.08 7.61 -8.42
N LYS A 212 23.14 7.68 -9.36
CA LYS A 212 21.72 7.35 -9.11
C LYS A 212 21.57 5.87 -8.74
N GLY A 213 22.12 4.97 -9.56
CA GLY A 213 22.10 3.54 -9.30
C GLY A 213 22.80 3.17 -8.01
N PHE A 214 24.02 3.69 -7.79
CA PHE A 214 24.77 3.43 -6.56
C PHE A 214 23.96 3.77 -5.30
N LYS A 215 23.29 4.94 -5.25
CA LYS A 215 22.49 5.31 -4.08
C LYS A 215 21.29 4.39 -3.88
N ILE A 216 20.59 4.00 -4.95
CA ILE A 216 19.46 3.06 -4.88
C ILE A 216 19.94 1.74 -4.26
N TYR A 217 21.00 1.15 -4.79
CA TYR A 217 21.49 -0.14 -4.30
C TYR A 217 22.19 -0.05 -2.95
N ASP A 218 22.86 1.07 -2.60
CA ASP A 218 23.44 1.26 -1.26
C ASP A 218 22.36 1.29 -0.18
N ILE A 219 21.23 1.97 -0.44
CA ILE A 219 20.08 1.99 0.47
C ILE A 219 19.48 0.58 0.60
N LEU A 220 19.17 -0.08 -0.52
CA LEU A 220 18.59 -1.43 -0.50
C LEU A 220 19.50 -2.44 0.20
N TYR A 221 20.81 -2.38 -0.07
CA TYR A 221 21.80 -3.23 0.58
C TYR A 221 21.86 -2.98 2.08
N ALA A 222 21.90 -1.71 2.50
CA ALA A 222 21.90 -1.35 3.92
C ALA A 222 20.65 -1.89 4.62
N MET A 223 19.46 -1.74 4.03
CA MET A 223 18.21 -2.23 4.59
C MET A 223 18.17 -3.74 4.81
N LEU A 224 18.83 -4.51 3.94
CA LEU A 224 18.86 -5.97 4.02
C LEU A 224 19.97 -6.52 4.94
N THR A 225 20.99 -5.71 5.25
CA THR A 225 22.19 -6.18 5.97
C THR A 225 22.41 -5.54 7.35
N TYR A 226 21.77 -4.41 7.64
CA TYR A 226 21.93 -3.67 8.90
C TYR A 226 20.76 -3.92 9.85
N SER A 227 21.02 -3.86 11.16
CA SER A 227 19.95 -3.73 12.16
C SER A 227 19.26 -2.37 12.06
N SER A 228 18.01 -2.25 12.52
CA SER A 228 17.25 -0.99 12.47
C SER A 228 18.00 0.22 13.06
N ASP A 229 18.71 0.04 14.18
CA ASP A 229 19.48 1.10 14.83
C ASP A 229 20.71 1.52 14.03
N SER A 230 21.38 0.56 13.37
CA SER A 230 22.54 0.85 12.53
C SER A 230 22.12 1.43 11.19
N LEU A 231 20.97 0.99 10.67
CA LEU A 231 20.36 1.45 9.43
C LEU A 231 20.00 2.94 9.50
N THR A 232 19.28 3.34 10.55
CA THR A 232 18.85 4.74 10.74
C THR A 232 20.04 5.68 10.81
N LYS A 233 21.10 5.30 11.53
CA LYS A 233 22.38 6.05 11.58
C LYS A 233 23.09 6.09 10.23
N LYS A 234 23.19 4.95 9.53
CA LYS A 234 23.84 4.84 8.22
C LYS A 234 23.15 5.71 7.16
N LEU A 235 21.83 5.73 7.18
CA LEU A 235 21.00 6.45 6.19
C LEU A 235 20.62 7.87 6.63
N GLY A 236 21.00 8.27 7.86
CA GLY A 236 20.68 9.58 8.41
C GLY A 236 19.17 9.84 8.53
N ILE A 237 18.35 8.81 8.75
CA ILE A 237 16.90 8.93 8.95
C ILE A 237 16.56 8.85 10.46
N PRO A 238 15.43 9.44 10.92
CA PRO A 238 15.04 9.38 12.33
C PRO A 238 14.81 7.93 12.81
N PRO A 239 14.85 7.70 14.14
CA PRO A 239 14.55 6.38 14.71
C PRO A 239 13.15 5.90 14.29
N ILE A 240 13.07 4.70 13.72
CA ILE A 240 11.83 4.10 13.19
C ILE A 240 11.19 3.09 14.16
N THR A 241 11.92 2.73 15.21
CA THR A 241 11.54 1.74 16.23
C THR A 241 10.87 2.38 17.43
N ILE A 242 11.13 3.67 17.69
CA ILE A 242 10.65 4.39 18.87
C ILE A 242 10.10 5.74 18.42
N MET A 243 8.83 6.03 18.71
CA MET A 243 8.30 7.39 18.70
C MET A 243 8.40 7.96 20.12
N PRO A 244 9.26 8.97 20.35
CA PRO A 244 9.37 9.60 21.66
C PRO A 244 8.05 10.24 22.09
N TYR A 245 7.65 10.06 23.35
CA TYR A 245 6.41 10.62 23.88
C TYR A 245 6.40 12.15 23.77
N ASN A 246 7.56 12.80 23.96
CA ASN A 246 7.70 14.25 23.85
C ASN A 246 7.47 14.81 22.43
N GLN A 247 7.51 13.98 21.39
CA GLN A 247 7.17 14.38 20.03
C GLN A 247 5.66 14.31 19.75
N LEU A 248 4.89 13.70 20.66
CA LEU A 248 3.44 13.52 20.52
C LEU A 248 2.62 14.55 21.28
N ILE A 249 3.21 15.19 22.29
CA ILE A 249 2.51 16.16 23.12
C ILE A 249 2.46 17.54 22.45
N ASN A 250 1.34 18.24 22.68
CA ASN A 250 1.24 19.67 22.41
C ASN A 250 1.91 20.50 23.55
N ASP A 251 1.86 21.82 23.44
CA ASP A 251 2.43 22.75 24.42
C ASP A 251 1.79 22.63 25.82
N SER A 252 0.59 22.06 25.91
CA SER A 252 -0.12 21.75 27.17
C SER A 252 0.24 20.37 27.74
N GLY A 253 1.13 19.62 27.10
CA GLY A 253 1.53 18.27 27.52
C GLY A 253 0.53 17.17 27.16
N GLU A 254 -0.43 17.45 26.28
CA GLU A 254 -1.49 16.54 25.86
C GLU A 254 -1.17 15.85 24.54
N VAL A 255 -1.45 14.55 24.44
CA VAL A 255 -1.44 13.86 23.15
C VAL A 255 -2.85 13.92 22.55
N VAL A 256 -2.97 14.53 21.37
CA VAL A 256 -4.24 14.66 20.66
C VAL A 256 -4.30 13.70 19.47
N GLN A 257 -5.40 12.95 19.38
CA GLN A 257 -5.67 11.99 18.32
C GLN A 257 -6.94 12.35 17.57
N GLN A 258 -6.96 12.12 16.25
CA GLN A 258 -8.13 12.19 15.41
C GLN A 258 -8.41 10.82 14.80
N VAL A 259 -9.64 10.31 14.97
CA VAL A 259 -10.05 8.98 14.51
C VAL A 259 -11.23 9.10 13.57
N PHE A 260 -11.06 8.54 12.37
CA PHE A 260 -12.05 8.61 11.30
C PHE A 260 -12.89 7.33 11.26
N PHE A 261 -14.22 7.50 11.29
CA PHE A 261 -15.23 6.46 11.10
C PHE A 261 -16.17 6.83 9.95
N TYR A 262 -16.85 5.84 9.40
CA TYR A 262 -17.62 5.98 8.15
C TYR A 262 -19.04 5.44 8.29
N GLY A 263 -19.94 6.01 7.49
CA GLY A 263 -21.39 5.81 7.59
C GLY A 263 -21.91 4.45 7.16
N ASP A 264 -21.05 3.62 6.56
CA ASP A 264 -21.37 2.24 6.21
C ASP A 264 -21.78 1.39 7.44
N THR A 265 -22.48 0.28 7.18
CA THR A 265 -23.05 -0.57 8.25
C THR A 265 -21.98 -1.08 9.22
N ASP A 266 -20.80 -1.45 8.71
CA ASP A 266 -19.70 -1.93 9.54
C ASP A 266 -19.03 -0.76 10.28
N GLY A 267 -18.86 0.39 9.62
CA GLY A 267 -18.30 1.61 10.19
C GLY A 267 -19.04 2.09 11.45
N LYS A 268 -20.38 2.09 11.41
CA LYS A 268 -21.24 2.37 12.57
C LYS A 268 -21.06 1.36 13.71
N GLY A 269 -20.99 0.07 13.39
CA GLY A 269 -20.74 -0.98 14.37
C GLY A 269 -19.35 -0.86 15.04
N VAL A 270 -18.34 -0.56 14.22
CA VAL A 270 -16.95 -0.37 14.65
C VAL A 270 -16.79 0.87 15.52
N PHE A 271 -17.47 1.98 15.20
CA PHE A 271 -17.54 3.18 16.04
C PHE A 271 -18.14 2.89 17.42
N ASN A 272 -19.29 2.21 17.46
CA ASN A 272 -19.94 1.87 18.72
C ASN A 272 -19.05 0.99 19.60
N SER A 273 -18.42 -0.04 19.00
CA SER A 273 -17.47 -0.90 19.71
C SER A 273 -16.26 -0.11 20.22
N PHE A 274 -15.74 0.83 19.43
CA PHE A 274 -14.61 1.67 19.81
C PHE A 274 -14.96 2.57 21.00
N VAL A 275 -16.01 3.37 20.91
CA VAL A 275 -16.41 4.32 21.97
C VAL A 275 -16.77 3.59 23.25
N ASN A 276 -17.46 2.45 23.18
CA ASN A 276 -17.79 1.63 24.35
C ASN A 276 -16.55 1.00 25.02
N GLY A 277 -15.41 0.97 24.33
CA GLY A 277 -14.13 0.57 24.90
C GLY A 277 -13.53 1.60 25.87
N PHE A 278 -14.10 2.80 25.95
CA PHE A 278 -13.65 3.88 26.82
C PHE A 278 -14.68 4.18 27.91
N GLY A 279 -14.22 4.26 29.16
CA GLY A 279 -15.06 4.61 30.30
C GLY A 279 -14.26 4.78 31.59
N ALA A 280 -14.99 5.08 32.67
CA ALA A 280 -14.42 5.19 34.00
C ALA A 280 -13.76 3.85 34.44
N PRO A 281 -12.68 3.90 35.23
CA PRO A 281 -12.13 5.08 35.89
C PRO A 281 -11.08 5.84 35.05
N ASN A 282 -10.73 5.37 33.86
CA ASN A 282 -9.58 5.89 33.10
C ASN A 282 -9.96 6.95 32.06
N TRP A 283 -11.20 6.94 31.57
CA TRP A 283 -11.63 7.79 30.46
C TRP A 283 -12.98 8.43 30.73
N LYS A 284 -13.13 9.66 30.22
CA LYS A 284 -14.39 10.40 30.16
C LYS A 284 -14.80 10.52 28.70
N VAL A 285 -16.07 10.23 28.42
CA VAL A 285 -16.65 10.33 27.06
C VAL A 285 -17.67 11.46 27.04
N LYS A 286 -17.49 12.42 26.14
CA LYS A 286 -18.45 13.50 25.86
C LYS A 286 -18.93 13.37 24.43
N ARG A 287 -20.24 13.23 24.25
CA ARG A 287 -20.87 13.13 22.92
C ARG A 287 -21.41 14.49 22.50
N SER A 288 -21.17 14.85 21.25
CA SER A 288 -21.76 15.99 20.53
C SER A 288 -22.53 15.44 19.31
N GLU A 289 -23.13 16.32 18.52
CA GLU A 289 -23.87 15.94 17.30
C GLU A 289 -22.97 15.25 16.26
N ASN A 290 -21.82 15.87 15.95
CA ASN A 290 -20.95 15.43 14.85
C ASN A 290 -19.67 14.72 15.30
N TRP A 291 -19.33 14.75 16.59
CA TRP A 291 -18.16 14.05 17.11
C TRP A 291 -18.31 13.64 18.56
N VAL A 292 -17.43 12.74 19.00
CA VAL A 292 -17.26 12.33 20.38
C VAL A 292 -15.83 12.67 20.81
N THR A 293 -15.72 13.30 21.98
CA THR A 293 -14.45 13.59 22.65
C THR A 293 -14.24 12.60 23.77
N ILE A 294 -13.12 11.88 23.75
CA ILE A 294 -12.71 10.92 24.76
C ILE A 294 -11.43 11.45 25.41
N SER A 295 -11.47 11.75 26.71
CA SER A 295 -10.34 12.35 27.44
C SER A 295 -9.93 11.49 28.61
N SER A 296 -8.62 11.34 28.83
CA SER A 296 -8.08 10.64 30.00
C SER A 296 -8.51 11.31 31.32
N ILE A 297 -8.93 10.51 32.30
CA ILE A 297 -9.16 10.92 33.70
C ILE A 297 -7.92 10.65 34.55
N LYS A 298 -7.20 9.57 34.25
CA LYS A 298 -6.01 9.11 34.95
C LYS A 298 -4.84 8.95 33.99
N GLY A 299 -3.62 9.11 34.50
CA GLY A 299 -2.40 9.02 33.70
C GLY A 299 -2.04 10.36 33.05
N LYS A 300 -1.24 10.30 31.99
CA LYS A 300 -0.92 11.48 31.19
C LYS A 300 -2.13 11.95 30.36
N PRO A 301 -2.23 13.26 30.08
CA PRO A 301 -3.33 13.79 29.27
C PRO A 301 -3.34 13.24 27.85
N VAL A 302 -4.43 12.56 27.49
CA VAL A 302 -4.71 12.06 26.14
C VAL A 302 -6.14 12.45 25.76
N VAL A 303 -6.30 13.05 24.59
CA VAL A 303 -7.60 13.45 24.04
C VAL A 303 -7.79 12.83 22.66
N ILE A 304 -8.88 12.11 22.47
CA ILE A 304 -9.25 11.45 21.22
C ILE A 304 -10.53 12.10 20.70
N TYR A 305 -10.45 12.66 19.51
CA TYR A 305 -11.60 13.14 18.76
C TYR A 305 -11.99 12.14 17.69
N CYS A 306 -13.25 11.72 17.67
CA CYS A 306 -13.77 10.83 16.65
C CYS A 306 -15.07 11.37 16.07
N ASN A 307 -15.19 11.41 14.74
CA ASN A 307 -16.43 11.82 14.10
C ASN A 307 -17.52 10.78 14.36
N VAL A 308 -18.78 11.23 14.43
CA VAL A 308 -19.94 10.33 14.45
C VAL A 308 -20.19 9.85 13.01
N PRO A 309 -20.23 8.54 12.75
CA PRO A 309 -20.52 8.01 11.41
C PRO A 309 -22.03 8.04 11.13
N HIS A 310 -22.54 9.22 10.75
CA HIS A 310 -23.91 9.35 10.22
C HIS A 310 -24.08 8.52 8.93
N ASP A 311 -25.29 8.33 8.42
CA ASP A 311 -25.47 7.68 7.10
C ASP A 311 -24.75 8.46 6.00
N GLU A 312 -24.12 7.75 5.06
CA GLU A 312 -23.49 8.35 3.89
C GLU A 312 -24.51 9.18 3.08
N PRO A 313 -24.15 10.40 2.62
CA PRO A 313 -22.84 11.05 2.70
C PRO A 313 -22.64 11.99 3.92
N ASN A 314 -23.53 11.93 4.93
CA ASN A 314 -23.48 12.87 6.06
C ASN A 314 -22.35 12.58 7.06
N ASP A 315 -21.72 11.41 7.00
CA ASP A 315 -20.51 11.10 7.75
C ASP A 315 -19.33 11.99 7.34
N GLU A 316 -19.17 12.29 6.05
CA GLU A 316 -18.16 13.26 5.58
C GLU A 316 -18.43 14.67 6.12
N MET A 317 -19.71 15.07 6.26
CA MET A 317 -20.06 16.33 6.90
C MET A 317 -19.62 16.35 8.37
N ALA A 318 -19.77 15.24 9.09
CA ALA A 318 -19.30 15.12 10.46
C ALA A 318 -17.76 15.13 10.57
N GLN A 319 -17.05 14.51 9.63
CA GLN A 319 -15.59 14.55 9.53
C GLN A 319 -15.10 15.99 9.32
N ASN A 320 -15.69 16.70 8.35
CA ASN A 320 -15.37 18.09 8.05
C ASN A 320 -15.74 19.05 9.20
N ALA A 321 -16.88 18.83 9.86
CA ALA A 321 -17.27 19.61 11.03
C ALA A 321 -16.29 19.43 12.19
N LEU A 322 -15.81 18.20 12.42
CA LEU A 322 -14.76 17.94 13.41
C LEU A 322 -13.45 18.63 13.02
N GLN A 323 -13.04 18.55 11.75
CA GLN A 323 -11.84 19.24 11.27
C GLN A 323 -11.94 20.76 11.50
N GLY A 324 -13.06 21.38 11.11
CA GLY A 324 -13.28 22.81 11.34
C GLY A 324 -13.28 23.21 12.81
N PHE A 325 -13.79 22.34 13.70
CA PHE A 325 -13.68 22.55 15.15
C PHE A 325 -12.22 22.50 15.63
N LEU A 326 -11.44 21.52 15.18
CA LEU A 326 -10.03 21.39 15.55
C LEU A 326 -9.23 22.61 15.08
N ASP A 327 -9.42 23.02 13.82
CA ASP A 327 -8.71 24.16 13.22
C ASP A 327 -9.06 25.48 13.93
N SER A 328 -10.36 25.74 14.16
CA SER A 328 -10.81 26.97 14.84
C SER A 328 -10.44 27.04 16.33
N SER A 329 -10.15 25.89 16.93
CA SER A 329 -9.71 25.78 18.33
C SER A 329 -8.19 25.70 18.48
N ASP A 330 -7.42 25.82 17.38
CA ASP A 330 -5.97 25.63 17.33
C ASP A 330 -5.51 24.28 17.93
N ILE A 331 -6.33 23.24 17.71
CA ILE A 331 -6.03 21.88 18.15
C ILE A 331 -5.40 21.14 16.99
N ALA A 332 -4.13 20.78 17.13
CA ALA A 332 -3.39 20.01 16.14
C ALA A 332 -3.16 18.56 16.60
N PRO A 333 -3.88 17.57 16.07
CA PRO A 333 -3.61 16.17 16.33
C PRO A 333 -2.20 15.77 15.87
N THR A 334 -1.50 15.00 16.72
CA THR A 334 -0.22 14.36 16.35
C THR A 334 -0.41 12.90 15.95
N VAL A 335 -1.61 12.35 16.17
CA VAL A 335 -1.97 10.98 15.81
C VAL A 335 -3.24 10.97 14.97
N ILE A 336 -3.20 10.25 13.85
CA ILE A 336 -4.39 10.01 13.02
C ILE A 336 -4.64 8.50 12.90
N ILE A 337 -5.91 8.11 12.97
CA ILE A 337 -6.32 6.71 12.91
C ILE A 337 -7.49 6.56 11.93
N HIS A 338 -7.31 5.73 10.90
CA HIS A 338 -8.37 5.35 9.97
C HIS A 338 -9.07 4.08 10.48
N ARG A 339 -10.40 4.15 10.66
CA ARG A 339 -11.27 3.02 11.06
C ARG A 339 -12.43 2.85 10.08
N GLY A 340 -12.09 2.64 8.81
CA GLY A 340 -13.04 2.31 7.75
C GLY A 340 -12.53 1.25 6.79
N HIS A 341 -13.31 1.05 5.74
CA HIS A 341 -12.93 0.26 4.58
C HIS A 341 -11.90 0.98 3.70
N SER A 342 -11.21 0.21 2.87
CA SER A 342 -10.15 0.72 1.98
C SER A 342 -10.63 1.78 1.01
N TYR A 343 -11.90 1.74 0.60
CA TYR A 343 -12.49 2.71 -0.33
C TYR A 343 -12.76 4.08 0.29
N HIS A 344 -12.69 4.19 1.61
CA HIS A 344 -12.73 5.46 2.32
C HIS A 344 -11.33 5.99 2.66
N LEU A 345 -10.27 5.23 2.38
CA LEU A 345 -8.93 5.56 2.85
C LEU A 345 -8.45 6.91 2.31
N SER A 346 -8.76 7.23 1.04
CA SER A 346 -8.41 8.50 0.40
C SER A 346 -8.89 9.70 1.22
N THR A 347 -10.13 9.68 1.72
CA THR A 347 -10.66 10.80 2.50
C THR A 347 -9.90 11.01 3.80
N THR A 348 -9.44 9.96 4.48
CA THR A 348 -8.54 10.14 5.65
C THR A 348 -7.18 10.70 5.25
N LEU A 349 -6.62 10.25 4.11
CA LEU A 349 -5.30 10.69 3.67
C LEU A 349 -5.26 12.20 3.39
N ASP A 350 -6.36 12.79 2.94
CA ASP A 350 -6.48 14.24 2.69
C ASP A 350 -6.33 15.10 3.94
N HIS A 351 -6.55 14.54 5.14
CA HIS A 351 -6.36 15.23 6.42
C HIS A 351 -4.92 15.14 6.95
N ILE A 352 -4.07 14.31 6.34
CA ILE A 352 -2.68 14.14 6.79
C ILE A 352 -1.84 15.37 6.42
N ASN A 353 -1.04 15.82 7.37
CA ASN A 353 -0.10 16.94 7.22
C ASN A 353 1.14 16.72 8.12
N TYR A 354 2.14 17.60 8.01
CA TYR A 354 3.45 17.50 8.66
C TYR A 354 3.44 17.38 10.20
N ARG A 355 2.31 17.72 10.85
CA ARG A 355 2.17 17.63 12.31
C ARG A 355 1.92 16.20 12.78
N HIS A 356 1.35 15.35 11.93
CA HIS A 356 1.04 13.97 12.27
C HIS A 356 2.32 13.13 12.40
N LYS A 357 2.57 12.61 13.59
CA LYS A 357 3.74 11.79 13.92
C LYS A 357 3.44 10.30 13.92
N VAL A 358 2.20 9.90 14.20
CA VAL A 358 1.76 8.51 14.12
C VAL A 358 0.49 8.40 13.27
N VAL A 359 0.50 7.47 12.33
CA VAL A 359 -0.60 7.21 11.39
C VAL A 359 -0.94 5.73 11.47
N ILE A 360 -2.17 5.39 11.87
CA ILE A 360 -2.64 4.00 11.96
C ILE A 360 -3.73 3.77 10.91
N LEU A 361 -3.38 3.05 9.85
CA LEU A 361 -4.26 2.73 8.72
C LEU A 361 -4.77 1.29 8.82
N GLY A 362 -5.87 1.11 9.53
CA GLY A 362 -6.47 -0.19 9.82
C GLY A 362 -7.36 -0.78 8.72
N ALA A 363 -7.21 -0.37 7.47
CA ALA A 363 -8.03 -0.80 6.33
C ALA A 363 -7.28 -1.78 5.43
N CYS A 364 -8.03 -2.65 4.74
CA CYS A 364 -7.52 -3.58 3.73
C CYS A 364 -6.60 -2.87 2.71
N GLY A 365 -5.43 -3.42 2.42
CA GLY A 365 -4.54 -2.85 1.38
C GLY A 365 -3.90 -1.50 1.72
N ALA A 366 -4.10 -0.96 2.93
CA ALA A 366 -3.59 0.37 3.30
C ALA A 366 -2.06 0.53 3.17
N TYR A 367 -1.30 -0.56 3.19
CA TYR A 367 0.14 -0.58 2.93
C TYR A 367 0.53 0.04 1.58
N GLN A 368 -0.37 0.08 0.61
CA GLN A 368 -0.10 0.68 -0.70
C GLN A 368 -0.03 2.22 -0.65
N ASN A 369 -0.51 2.84 0.43
CA ASN A 369 -0.65 4.29 0.55
C ASN A 369 0.48 4.93 1.38
N LEU A 370 1.56 4.19 1.68
CA LEU A 370 2.68 4.71 2.46
C LEU A 370 3.32 5.96 1.83
N SER A 371 3.46 5.99 0.50
CA SER A 371 4.02 7.15 -0.20
C SER A 371 3.17 8.41 -0.03
N ALA A 372 1.84 8.28 -0.11
CA ALA A 372 0.90 9.38 0.09
C ALA A 372 1.04 9.96 1.50
N VAL A 373 1.09 9.12 2.54
CA VAL A 373 1.32 9.56 3.93
C VAL A 373 2.66 10.29 4.06
N LEU A 374 3.73 9.70 3.53
CA LEU A 374 5.09 10.26 3.65
C LEU A 374 5.31 11.52 2.83
N SER A 375 4.51 11.76 1.79
CA SER A 375 4.54 13.02 1.05
C SER A 375 4.02 14.19 1.89
N GLN A 376 3.09 13.93 2.80
CA GLN A 376 2.48 14.93 3.68
C GLN A 376 3.17 15.00 5.06
N SER A 377 3.65 13.87 5.57
CA SER A 377 4.39 13.78 6.83
C SER A 377 5.58 12.83 6.72
N GLU A 378 6.73 13.38 6.34
CA GLU A 378 7.97 12.64 6.05
C GLU A 378 8.42 11.75 7.21
N ASP A 379 8.30 12.23 8.44
CA ASP A 379 8.79 11.55 9.64
C ASP A 379 7.71 10.71 10.34
N ALA A 380 6.51 10.59 9.78
CA ALA A 380 5.44 9.80 10.38
C ALA A 380 5.84 8.33 10.56
N HIS A 381 5.43 7.76 11.71
CA HIS A 381 5.41 6.34 11.99
C HIS A 381 4.07 5.76 11.55
N ILE A 382 4.11 4.82 10.61
CA ILE A 382 2.91 4.29 9.96
C ILE A 382 2.69 2.84 10.37
N VAL A 383 1.52 2.53 10.91
CA VAL A 383 0.99 1.16 11.00
C VAL A 383 0.00 0.98 9.86
N SER A 384 0.14 -0.08 9.05
CA SER A 384 -0.76 -0.33 7.93
C SER A 384 -1.01 -1.82 7.73
N THR A 385 -1.97 -2.19 6.87
CA THR A 385 -2.26 -3.60 6.55
C THR A 385 -2.00 -3.92 5.09
N LYS A 386 -1.48 -5.13 4.83
CA LYS A 386 -1.23 -5.66 3.49
C LYS A 386 -2.51 -6.11 2.79
N GLN A 387 -3.25 -7.04 3.40
CA GLN A 387 -4.47 -7.59 2.81
C GLN A 387 -5.71 -7.22 3.62
N ILE A 388 -5.82 -7.73 4.85
CA ILE A 388 -7.05 -7.66 5.65
C ILE A 388 -6.87 -6.71 6.84
N GLY A 389 -7.66 -5.63 6.84
CA GLY A 389 -7.88 -4.81 8.03
C GLY A 389 -9.11 -5.30 8.79
N VAL A 390 -8.97 -5.63 10.07
CA VAL A 390 -10.09 -6.17 10.86
C VAL A 390 -10.15 -5.58 12.26
N GLY A 391 -11.37 -5.28 12.73
CA GLY A 391 -11.61 -4.69 14.06
C GLY A 391 -11.00 -5.49 15.22
N LYS A 392 -10.95 -6.82 15.10
CA LYS A 392 -10.36 -7.73 16.11
C LYS A 392 -8.85 -7.55 16.30
N ILE A 393 -8.14 -6.99 15.32
CA ILE A 393 -6.71 -6.67 15.40
C ILE A 393 -6.49 -5.17 15.63
N ASN A 394 -7.23 -4.32 14.89
CA ASN A 394 -7.19 -2.86 15.06
C ASN A 394 -7.44 -2.42 16.50
N GLY A 395 -8.47 -2.99 17.15
CA GLY A 395 -8.86 -2.63 18.52
C GLY A 395 -7.74 -2.86 19.54
N PRO A 396 -7.15 -4.07 19.62
CA PRO A 396 -6.02 -4.34 20.50
C PRO A 396 -4.78 -3.48 20.21
N ILE A 397 -4.41 -3.25 18.94
CA ILE A 397 -3.30 -2.35 18.59
C ILE A 397 -3.52 -0.95 19.19
N ILE A 398 -4.69 -0.36 18.95
CA ILE A 398 -5.03 0.99 19.44
C ILE A 398 -5.13 1.02 20.97
N ARG A 399 -5.56 -0.08 21.60
CA ARG A 399 -5.64 -0.18 23.06
C ARG A 399 -4.25 -0.18 23.70
N VAL A 400 -3.33 -1.01 23.21
CA VAL A 400 -1.94 -1.07 23.71
C VAL A 400 -1.24 0.27 23.45
N PHE A 401 -1.46 0.88 22.29
CA PHE A 401 -0.96 2.21 21.96
C PHE A 401 -1.44 3.27 22.98
N ASN A 402 -2.76 3.35 23.22
CA ASN A 402 -3.32 4.29 24.20
C ASN A 402 -2.85 4.02 25.63
N GLN A 403 -2.69 2.77 26.03
CA GLN A 403 -2.18 2.43 27.36
C GLN A 403 -0.75 2.97 27.56
N ARG A 404 0.12 2.84 26.56
CA ARG A 404 1.47 3.43 26.61
C ARG A 404 1.44 4.95 26.72
N LEU A 405 0.54 5.61 25.99
CA LEU A 405 0.37 7.07 26.08
C LEU A 405 -0.08 7.50 27.48
N LEU A 406 -1.06 6.82 28.09
CA LEU A 406 -1.51 7.12 29.46
C LEU A 406 -0.38 6.95 30.49
N GLU A 407 0.55 6.02 30.25
CA GLU A 407 1.73 5.81 31.09
C GLU A 407 2.85 6.82 30.85
N GLY A 408 2.73 7.68 29.83
CA GLY A 408 3.76 8.63 29.42
C GLY A 408 5.01 7.98 28.86
N LYS A 409 4.88 6.76 28.31
CA LYS A 409 5.98 6.00 27.72
C LYS A 409 6.12 6.33 26.25
N ASP A 410 7.35 6.25 25.76
CA ASP A 410 7.62 6.22 24.34
C ASP A 410 6.89 5.04 23.68
N ILE A 411 6.50 5.23 22.42
CA ILE A 411 5.95 4.15 21.62
C ILE A 411 7.10 3.36 21.03
N ASN A 412 7.59 2.38 21.79
CA ASN A 412 8.51 1.37 21.31
C ASN A 412 7.73 0.32 20.50
N TRP A 413 7.78 0.45 19.17
CA TRP A 413 7.06 -0.42 18.25
C TRP A 413 7.54 -1.86 18.33
N VAL A 414 8.83 -2.11 18.61
CA VAL A 414 9.38 -3.46 18.69
C VAL A 414 8.79 -4.20 19.90
N GLU A 415 8.81 -3.55 21.06
CA GLU A 415 8.21 -4.11 22.27
C GLU A 415 6.69 -4.29 22.13
N MET A 416 6.00 -3.28 21.60
CA MET A 416 4.56 -3.31 21.39
C MET A 416 4.17 -4.43 20.42
N TRP A 417 4.90 -4.63 19.31
CA TRP A 417 4.62 -5.74 18.40
C TRP A 417 4.94 -7.09 19.01
N ALA A 418 5.98 -7.20 19.84
CA ALA A 418 6.30 -8.44 20.54
C ALA A 418 5.21 -8.84 21.54
N GLU A 419 4.62 -7.87 22.24
CA GLU A 419 3.46 -8.06 23.10
C GLU A 419 2.23 -8.53 22.31
N LEU A 420 1.87 -7.81 21.24
CA LEU A 420 0.75 -8.16 20.37
C LEU A 420 0.92 -9.52 19.70
N SER A 421 2.15 -9.89 19.31
CA SER A 421 2.45 -11.20 18.71
C SER A 421 2.17 -12.35 19.68
N LYS A 422 2.41 -12.15 20.98
CA LYS A 422 2.07 -13.15 22.01
C LYS A 422 0.55 -13.27 22.16
N GLN A 423 -0.17 -12.15 22.10
CA GLN A 423 -1.63 -12.12 22.14
C GLN A 423 -2.25 -12.84 20.92
N PHE A 424 -1.65 -12.69 19.74
CA PHE A 424 -2.12 -13.29 18.47
C PHE A 424 -1.23 -14.46 18.02
N SER A 425 -0.97 -15.40 18.92
CA SER A 425 0.08 -16.41 18.72
C SER A 425 -0.30 -17.61 17.84
N SER A 426 -1.58 -17.84 17.55
CA SER A 426 -2.00 -19.00 16.73
C SER A 426 -3.32 -18.79 15.97
N GLY A 427 -3.58 -19.70 15.03
CA GLY A 427 -4.83 -19.77 14.26
C GLY A 427 -5.05 -18.58 13.34
N GLU A 428 -6.33 -18.32 13.06
CA GLU A 428 -6.80 -17.22 12.20
C GLU A 428 -6.31 -15.85 12.69
N MET A 429 -6.29 -15.63 14.02
CA MET A 429 -5.85 -14.36 14.61
C MET A 429 -4.38 -14.05 14.31
N LYS A 430 -3.51 -15.08 14.29
CA LYS A 430 -2.12 -14.91 13.88
C LYS A 430 -2.03 -14.50 12.41
N GLN A 431 -2.79 -15.16 11.53
CA GLN A 431 -2.80 -14.85 10.10
C GLN A 431 -3.28 -13.42 9.84
N LEU A 432 -4.35 -13.00 10.51
CA LEU A 432 -4.86 -11.62 10.43
C LEU A 432 -3.87 -10.60 10.99
N PHE A 433 -3.11 -10.94 12.04
CA PHE A 433 -2.09 -10.04 12.59
C PHE A 433 -0.83 -9.96 11.72
N ASP A 434 -0.44 -11.05 11.06
CA ASP A 434 0.72 -11.08 10.16
C ASP A 434 0.54 -10.15 8.95
N ASP A 435 -0.71 -9.78 8.60
CA ASP A 435 -1.02 -8.76 7.60
C ASP A 435 -0.71 -7.33 8.05
N TYR A 436 -0.57 -7.09 9.36
CA TYR A 436 -0.27 -5.77 9.91
C TYR A 436 1.23 -5.51 9.92
N VAL A 437 1.62 -4.39 9.31
CA VAL A 437 3.02 -3.97 9.20
C VAL A 437 3.29 -2.78 10.13
N PRO A 438 4.15 -2.95 11.15
CA PRO A 438 4.58 -1.86 12.01
C PRO A 438 5.61 -0.96 11.32
N PRO A 439 5.87 0.25 11.85
CA PRO A 439 6.78 1.23 11.25
C PRO A 439 8.17 0.67 10.90
N PHE A 440 8.77 -0.10 11.82
CA PHE A 440 10.11 -0.68 11.63
C PHE A 440 10.17 -1.83 10.61
N LYS A 441 9.02 -2.31 10.10
CA LYS A 441 8.93 -3.31 9.03
C LYS A 441 8.46 -2.73 7.69
N ASN A 442 8.15 -1.43 7.61
CA ASN A 442 7.74 -0.77 6.37
C ASN A 442 8.95 -0.44 5.49
N MET A 443 9.48 -1.43 4.79
CA MET A 443 10.72 -1.27 4.01
C MET A 443 10.61 -0.19 2.92
N GLY A 444 9.50 -0.09 2.18
CA GLY A 444 9.36 0.99 1.19
C GLY A 444 9.29 2.39 1.81
N ALA A 445 8.68 2.53 2.99
CA ALA A 445 8.71 3.80 3.73
C ALA A 445 10.13 4.20 4.11
N LEU A 446 10.94 3.24 4.57
CA LEU A 446 12.34 3.47 4.91
C LEU A 446 13.17 3.84 3.69
N PHE A 447 12.97 3.13 2.58
CA PHE A 447 13.63 3.42 1.31
C PHE A 447 13.32 4.85 0.86
N LEU A 448 12.04 5.25 0.84
CA LEU A 448 11.63 6.59 0.43
C LEU A 448 12.24 7.69 1.32
N LYS A 449 12.23 7.52 2.65
CA LYS A 449 12.85 8.47 3.58
C LYS A 449 14.36 8.60 3.34
N ALA A 450 15.05 7.47 3.22
CA ALA A 450 16.49 7.45 2.99
C ALA A 450 16.87 8.06 1.64
N TYR A 451 16.09 7.75 0.59
CA TYR A 451 16.34 8.27 -0.73
C TYR A 451 16.15 9.79 -0.79
N ARG A 452 15.08 10.33 -0.20
CA ARG A 452 14.85 11.79 -0.12
C ARG A 452 15.98 12.51 0.60
N ARG A 453 16.44 11.98 1.75
CA ARG A 453 17.56 12.54 2.50
C ARG A 453 18.92 12.44 1.79
N SER A 454 19.05 11.54 0.81
CA SER A 454 20.28 11.40 0.04
C SER A 454 20.54 12.55 -0.95
N GLY A 455 19.61 13.50 -1.09
CA GLY A 455 19.76 14.73 -1.86
C GLY A 455 19.46 14.63 -3.36
N ILE A 456 19.14 13.45 -3.91
CA ILE A 456 18.78 13.29 -5.34
C ILE A 456 17.33 13.67 -5.64
N ALA A 457 16.43 13.61 -4.65
CA ALA A 457 15.01 13.91 -4.87
C ALA A 457 14.75 15.34 -5.41
N ASN A 458 15.68 16.27 -5.20
CA ASN A 458 15.58 17.63 -5.72
C ASN A 458 16.01 17.76 -7.21
N GLU A 459 16.65 16.75 -7.80
CA GLU A 459 17.08 16.75 -9.20
C GLU A 459 16.05 16.08 -10.14
N ALA A 460 15.06 15.37 -9.59
CA ALA A 460 14.03 14.66 -10.37
C ALA A 460 12.68 15.42 -10.43
N MET A 461 12.62 16.62 -9.87
CA MET A 461 11.46 17.53 -9.91
C MET A 461 11.67 18.75 -10.82
N GLU A 462 12.81 18.82 -11.52
CA GLU A 462 13.02 19.61 -12.75
C GLU A 462 12.94 18.67 -13.96
#